data_AF-A0A6M1PFX1-F1
#
_entry.id   AF-A0A6M1PFX1-F1
#
_cell.length_a   1.000
_cell.length_b   1.000
_cell.length_c   1.000
_cell.angle_alpha   90.00
_cell.angle_beta   90.00
_cell.angle_gamma   90.00
#
_symmetry.space_group_name_H-M   'P 1'
#
loop_
_entity.id
_entity.type
_entity.pdbx_description
1 polymer ?
#
loop_
_entity_poly.entity_id
_entity_poly.type
_entity_poly.pdbx_seq_one_letter_code
_entity_poly.pdbx_strand_id
1 'polypeptide(L)'
;MQLHITNGDSVANKLRQGAVQGEVMAWREIYSVGPVFRDMAAKDHREIRARDLERRLGIPQEEYLKIEEQERLLRNLEKYEEIVLWFEYDLFDQTMLCYLLHSLASQALGHTKVSLLCIGDYPGVEPFYGLGQLTAEQLKALAGTWQPVGERELALGSRMWEAYTSPLPEEHVRFLQEDTSALPFAKPAFEAHLSRIPSVTNGLGVIEQTTLATITDKEYGPHALFAEAGDKLHMLGMGDLEFWQHLKKMSMEPYPLLNIQGLEASPDYRSAVRSFADCRITLTALGRKVLAGEADYLSLKGIDEWYGGLHLIGRSIPWRWDPGRNELSRSGPDVSR
;
A
#
# COMPACT_ATOMS: atom_id res chain seq x y z
N MET A 1 -21.40 5.03 23.01
CA MET A 1 -21.54 4.45 21.64
C MET A 1 -20.15 4.26 21.04
N GLN A 2 -19.91 3.14 20.34
CA GLN A 2 -18.63 2.82 19.71
C GLN A 2 -18.61 3.19 18.23
N LEU A 3 -17.43 3.55 17.71
CA LEU A 3 -17.13 3.66 16.29
C LEU A 3 -16.10 2.60 15.90
N HIS A 4 -16.40 1.78 14.90
CA HIS A 4 -15.46 0.82 14.33
C HIS A 4 -14.96 1.35 12.99
N ILE A 5 -13.65 1.49 12.83
CA ILE A 5 -13.01 1.91 11.57
C ILE A 5 -12.26 0.72 11.00
N THR A 6 -12.54 0.35 9.75
CA THR A 6 -11.87 -0.74 9.03
C THR A 6 -11.11 -0.22 7.82
N ASN A 7 -10.14 -1.00 7.31
CA ASN A 7 -9.40 -0.69 6.09
C ASN A 7 -10.24 -0.67 4.80
N GLY A 8 -11.40 -1.34 4.78
CA GLY A 8 -12.25 -1.41 3.59
C GLY A 8 -13.65 -1.96 3.82
N ASP A 9 -14.46 -1.92 2.75
CA ASP A 9 -15.88 -2.28 2.81
C ASP A 9 -16.14 -3.76 3.08
N SER A 10 -15.24 -4.67 2.70
CA SER A 10 -15.41 -6.12 2.93
C SER A 10 -15.57 -6.44 4.43
N VAL A 11 -14.65 -5.94 5.25
CA VAL A 11 -14.69 -6.12 6.71
C VAL A 11 -15.85 -5.32 7.31
N ALA A 12 -16.02 -4.05 6.92
CA ALA A 12 -17.11 -3.21 7.43
C ALA A 12 -18.49 -3.85 7.21
N ASN A 13 -18.74 -4.43 6.03
CA ASN A 13 -20.02 -5.06 5.72
C ASN A 13 -20.28 -6.30 6.56
N LYS A 14 -19.25 -7.10 6.87
CA LYS A 14 -19.38 -8.25 7.78
C LYS A 14 -19.59 -7.79 9.22
N LEU A 15 -18.91 -6.74 9.66
CA LEU A 15 -19.11 -6.18 11.01
C LEU A 15 -20.54 -5.68 11.23
N ARG A 16 -21.11 -5.01 10.22
CA ARG A 16 -22.52 -4.54 10.23
C ARG A 16 -23.56 -5.66 10.31
N GLN A 17 -23.19 -6.91 10.03
CA GLN A 17 -24.09 -8.07 10.17
C GLN A 17 -24.27 -8.53 11.62
N GLY A 18 -23.78 -7.74 12.59
CA GLY A 18 -23.97 -7.99 14.03
C GLY A 18 -22.75 -8.61 14.71
N ALA A 19 -21.55 -8.47 14.13
CA ALA A 19 -20.32 -8.86 14.80
C ALA A 19 -19.94 -7.89 15.93
N VAL A 20 -20.35 -6.62 15.82
CA VAL A 20 -20.07 -5.55 16.79
C VAL A 20 -21.29 -4.67 17.04
N GLN A 21 -21.27 -3.90 18.12
CA GLN A 21 -22.28 -2.89 18.43
C GLN A 21 -21.72 -1.49 18.17
N GLY A 22 -22.49 -0.61 17.53
CA GLY A 22 -22.08 0.77 17.25
C GLY A 22 -22.06 1.10 15.77
N GLU A 23 -21.45 2.23 15.43
CA GLU A 23 -21.28 2.66 14.05
C GLU A 23 -20.07 1.97 13.42
N VAL A 24 -20.16 1.62 12.13
CA VAL A 24 -19.05 1.01 11.38
C VAL A 24 -18.76 1.84 10.14
N MET A 25 -17.52 2.30 10.00
CA MET A 25 -17.01 3.08 8.89
C MET A 25 -15.87 2.34 8.20
N ALA A 26 -15.95 2.17 6.89
CA ALA A 26 -14.80 1.75 6.09
C ALA A 26 -14.01 3.00 5.72
N TRP A 27 -12.72 3.05 6.06
CA TRP A 27 -11.81 4.12 5.65
C TRP A 27 -11.37 3.90 4.21
N ARG A 28 -11.98 4.64 3.27
CA ARG A 28 -11.80 4.39 1.83
C ARG A 28 -10.62 5.16 1.25
N GLU A 29 -9.42 4.63 1.43
CA GLU A 29 -8.19 5.23 0.90
C GLU A 29 -7.17 4.15 0.49
N ILE A 30 -6.22 4.50 -0.40
CA ILE A 30 -5.20 3.62 -0.98
C ILE A 30 -3.84 4.32 -0.91
N TYR A 31 -3.29 4.53 0.29
CA TYR A 31 -2.04 5.30 0.45
C TYR A 31 -0.84 4.68 -0.27
N SER A 32 -0.86 3.39 -0.59
CA SER A 32 0.18 2.72 -1.40
C SER A 32 0.37 3.35 -2.79
N VAL A 33 -0.65 4.00 -3.36
CA VAL A 33 -0.62 4.53 -4.73
C VAL A 33 -0.62 6.05 -4.76
N GLY A 34 0.23 6.61 -5.63
CA GLY A 34 0.25 8.03 -5.96
C GLY A 34 0.93 8.90 -4.90
N PRO A 35 0.86 10.24 -5.04
CA PRO A 35 1.45 11.15 -4.09
C PRO A 35 0.68 11.10 -2.76
N VAL A 36 1.42 11.01 -1.66
CA VAL A 36 0.88 11.10 -0.31
C VAL A 36 1.52 12.27 0.40
N PHE A 37 0.68 13.12 1.00
CA PHE A 37 1.08 14.34 1.68
C PHE A 37 0.91 14.16 3.18
N ARG A 38 1.71 14.88 3.97
CA ARG A 38 1.59 14.83 5.44
C ARG A 38 0.18 15.20 5.91
N ASP A 39 -0.41 16.25 5.35
CA ASP A 39 -1.79 16.69 5.63
C ASP A 39 -2.73 16.25 4.50
N MET A 40 -3.28 15.05 4.57
CA MET A 40 -4.26 14.55 3.59
C MET A 40 -5.64 15.21 3.72
N ALA A 41 -5.90 15.92 4.82
CA ALA A 41 -7.14 16.65 5.04
C ALA A 41 -7.15 18.02 4.34
N ALA A 42 -6.01 18.50 3.85
CA ALA A 42 -5.95 19.71 3.04
C ALA A 42 -6.66 19.51 1.68
N LYS A 43 -7.46 20.52 1.29
CA LYS A 43 -8.31 20.45 0.08
C LYS A 43 -7.49 20.28 -1.20
N ASP A 44 -6.41 21.04 -1.33
CA ASP A 44 -5.50 21.00 -2.48
C ASP A 44 -4.78 19.65 -2.60
N HIS A 45 -4.34 19.07 -1.49
CA HIS A 45 -3.77 17.71 -1.46
C HIS A 45 -4.79 16.65 -1.93
N ARG A 46 -6.04 16.72 -1.47
CA ARG A 46 -7.12 15.83 -1.96
C ARG A 46 -7.37 15.99 -3.45
N GLU A 47 -7.37 17.22 -3.97
CA GLU A 47 -7.56 17.48 -5.40
C GLU A 47 -6.40 16.94 -6.25
N ILE A 48 -5.15 17.06 -5.78
CA ILE A 48 -3.99 16.44 -6.46
C ILE A 48 -4.14 14.92 -6.47
N ARG A 49 -4.49 14.33 -5.33
CA ARG A 49 -4.66 12.88 -5.19
C ARG A 49 -5.81 12.34 -6.03
N ALA A 50 -6.94 13.04 -6.08
CA ALA A 50 -8.08 12.68 -6.93
C ALA A 50 -7.67 12.57 -8.40
N ARG A 51 -6.97 13.58 -8.93
CA ARG A 51 -6.48 13.59 -10.31
C ARG A 51 -5.48 12.46 -10.58
N ASP A 52 -4.63 12.15 -9.61
CA ASP A 52 -3.63 11.09 -9.75
C ASP A 52 -4.26 9.70 -9.75
N LEU A 53 -5.20 9.42 -8.84
CA LEU A 53 -5.94 8.16 -8.77
C LEU A 53 -6.84 7.95 -9.98
N GLU A 54 -7.47 9.00 -10.50
CA GLU A 54 -8.22 8.91 -11.76
C GLU A 54 -7.30 8.53 -12.92
N ARG A 55 -6.14 9.19 -13.05
CA ARG A 55 -5.18 8.93 -14.11
C ARG A 55 -4.61 7.50 -14.05
N ARG A 56 -4.31 7.01 -12.85
CA ARG A 56 -3.60 5.73 -12.65
C ARG A 56 -4.54 4.53 -12.61
N LEU A 57 -5.64 4.66 -11.89
CA LEU A 57 -6.54 3.56 -11.54
C LEU A 57 -7.96 3.74 -12.11
N GLY A 58 -8.26 4.88 -12.75
CA GLY A 58 -9.59 5.16 -13.29
C GLY A 58 -10.62 5.60 -12.25
N ILE A 59 -10.24 5.77 -10.99
CA ILE A 59 -11.16 6.16 -9.90
C ILE A 59 -11.67 7.58 -10.17
N PRO A 60 -12.99 7.80 -10.38
CA PRO A 60 -13.51 9.14 -10.62
C PRO A 60 -13.13 10.11 -9.50
N GLN A 61 -12.72 11.33 -9.87
CA GLN A 61 -12.35 12.34 -8.87
C GLN A 61 -13.49 12.62 -7.88
N GLU A 62 -14.73 12.69 -8.37
CA GLU A 62 -15.93 12.88 -7.54
C GLU A 62 -16.18 11.72 -6.57
N GLU A 63 -15.81 10.49 -6.94
CA GLU A 63 -15.93 9.33 -6.07
C GLU A 63 -14.91 9.43 -4.94
N TYR A 64 -13.66 9.73 -5.30
CA TYR A 64 -12.57 9.90 -4.35
C TYR A 64 -12.84 11.03 -3.34
N LEU A 65 -13.31 12.18 -3.81
CA LEU A 65 -13.50 13.38 -2.97
C LEU A 65 -14.56 13.20 -1.87
N LYS A 66 -15.38 12.14 -1.91
CA LYS A 66 -16.27 11.75 -0.80
C LYS A 66 -15.52 11.42 0.49
N ILE A 67 -14.20 11.19 0.43
CA ILE A 67 -13.32 11.05 1.61
C ILE A 67 -13.45 12.23 2.58
N GLU A 68 -13.84 13.43 2.11
CA GLU A 68 -14.08 14.59 2.97
C GLU A 68 -15.11 14.34 4.08
N GLU A 69 -16.10 13.48 3.83
CA GLU A 69 -17.10 13.11 4.84
C GLU A 69 -16.49 12.27 5.96
N GLN A 70 -15.55 11.37 5.62
CA GLN A 70 -14.83 10.52 6.56
C GLN A 70 -13.87 11.36 7.41
N GLU A 71 -13.16 12.30 6.79
CA GLU A 71 -12.32 13.29 7.48
C GLU A 71 -13.11 14.17 8.44
N ARG A 72 -14.35 14.53 8.09
CA ARG A 72 -15.24 15.30 8.98
C ARG A 72 -15.66 14.49 10.20
N LEU A 73 -15.83 13.18 10.07
CA LEU A 73 -16.13 12.30 11.21
C LEU A 73 -14.94 12.27 12.18
N LEU A 74 -13.70 12.24 11.67
CA LEU A 74 -12.51 12.29 12.51
C LEU A 74 -12.40 13.57 13.34
N ARG A 75 -13.06 14.68 12.96
CA ARG A 75 -13.05 15.92 13.74
C ARG A 75 -14.10 15.98 14.87
N ASN A 76 -15.03 15.03 14.93
CA ASN A 76 -16.15 15.03 15.87
C ASN A 76 -16.22 13.70 16.63
N LEU A 77 -15.07 13.26 17.16
CA LEU A 77 -14.92 11.95 17.79
C LEU A 77 -15.40 11.90 19.24
N GLU A 78 -15.49 13.05 19.91
CA GLU A 78 -15.93 13.21 21.29
C GLU A 78 -17.39 12.77 21.56
N LYS A 79 -18.17 12.46 20.52
CA LYS A 79 -19.50 11.84 20.68
C LYS A 79 -19.44 10.33 20.92
N TYR A 80 -18.29 9.71 20.69
CA TYR A 80 -18.07 8.27 20.88
C TYR A 80 -17.32 8.02 22.20
N GLU A 81 -17.65 6.93 22.86
CA GLU A 81 -16.94 6.50 24.08
C GLU A 81 -15.64 5.79 23.72
N GLU A 82 -15.62 5.10 22.57
CA GLU A 82 -14.48 4.32 22.10
C GLU A 82 -14.48 4.25 20.57
N ILE A 83 -13.29 4.39 19.99
CA ILE A 83 -12.99 4.14 18.58
C ILE A 83 -12.16 2.87 18.51
N VAL A 84 -12.61 1.89 17.73
CA VAL A 84 -11.90 0.63 17.51
C VAL A 84 -11.40 0.61 16.06
N LEU A 85 -10.08 0.57 15.90
CA LEU A 85 -9.38 0.45 14.63
C LEU A 85 -9.17 -1.04 14.30
N TRP A 86 -9.60 -1.48 13.13
CA TRP A 86 -9.48 -2.87 12.64
C TRP A 86 -8.54 -2.92 11.45
N PHE A 87 -7.32 -3.39 11.69
CA PHE A 87 -6.22 -3.36 10.74
C PHE A 87 -5.40 -4.64 10.75
N GLU A 88 -4.46 -4.71 9.82
CA GLU A 88 -3.75 -5.93 9.46
C GLU A 88 -2.27 -5.64 9.26
N TYR A 89 -1.46 -6.67 9.02
CA TYR A 89 0.00 -6.58 9.08
C TYR A 89 0.68 -5.93 7.87
N ASP A 90 -0.02 -5.82 6.73
CA ASP A 90 0.58 -5.44 5.46
C ASP A 90 0.75 -3.91 5.27
N LEU A 91 1.43 -3.52 4.18
CA LEU A 91 1.67 -2.12 3.85
C LEU A 91 0.41 -1.29 3.66
N PHE A 92 -0.62 -1.86 3.01
CA PHE A 92 -1.87 -1.17 2.73
C PHE A 92 -2.54 -0.77 4.05
N ASP A 93 -2.63 -1.72 4.98
CA ASP A 93 -3.19 -1.52 6.30
C ASP A 93 -2.34 -0.61 7.19
N GLN A 94 -1.03 -0.86 7.28
CA GLN A 94 -0.18 -0.11 8.19
C GLN A 94 -0.03 1.36 7.79
N THR A 95 -0.06 1.69 6.49
CA THR A 95 -0.04 3.10 6.05
C THR A 95 -1.33 3.82 6.44
N MET A 96 -2.47 3.15 6.30
CA MET A 96 -3.77 3.69 6.70
C MET A 96 -3.92 3.82 8.21
N LEU A 97 -3.51 2.82 8.97
CA LEU A 97 -3.46 2.86 10.43
C LEU A 97 -2.61 4.04 10.90
N CYS A 98 -1.40 4.21 10.33
CA CYS A 98 -0.50 5.28 10.75
C CYS A 98 -1.02 6.67 10.38
N TYR A 99 -1.74 6.82 9.27
CA TYR A 99 -2.48 8.06 8.98
C TYR A 99 -3.50 8.37 10.06
N LEU A 100 -4.34 7.39 10.44
CA LEU A 100 -5.36 7.58 11.46
C LEU A 100 -4.73 7.91 12.81
N LEU A 101 -3.69 7.20 13.22
CA LEU A 101 -2.95 7.49 14.46
C LEU A 101 -2.31 8.88 14.43
N HIS A 102 -1.74 9.30 13.29
CA HIS A 102 -1.21 10.65 13.11
C HIS A 102 -2.29 11.72 13.28
N SER A 103 -3.44 11.53 12.64
CA SER A 103 -4.58 12.43 12.76
C SER A 103 -5.07 12.51 14.21
N LEU A 104 -5.25 11.36 14.88
CA LEU A 104 -5.72 11.28 16.27
C LEU A 104 -4.73 11.89 17.27
N ALA A 105 -3.42 11.75 17.05
CA ALA A 105 -2.38 12.31 17.92
C ALA A 105 -2.43 13.85 18.01
N SER A 106 -2.97 14.51 16.97
CA SER A 106 -3.13 15.97 16.93
C SER A 106 -4.43 16.49 17.55
N GLN A 107 -5.30 15.59 18.03
CA GLN A 107 -6.65 15.92 18.47
C GLN A 107 -6.84 15.79 19.98
N ALA A 108 -7.75 16.60 20.54
CA ALA A 108 -8.21 16.44 21.90
C ALA A 108 -9.30 15.35 21.94
N LEU A 109 -8.92 14.12 22.30
CA LEU A 109 -9.85 12.99 22.37
C LEU A 109 -10.82 13.04 23.58
N GLY A 110 -10.53 13.88 24.58
CA GLY A 110 -11.38 14.04 25.76
C GLY A 110 -11.58 12.73 26.51
N HIS A 111 -12.82 12.23 26.53
CA HIS A 111 -13.17 10.96 27.18
C HIS A 111 -13.17 9.75 26.21
N THR A 112 -12.99 9.99 24.90
CA THR A 112 -13.01 8.96 23.88
C THR A 112 -11.74 8.12 23.96
N LYS A 113 -11.91 6.81 24.13
CA LYS A 113 -10.81 5.84 24.09
C LYS A 113 -10.51 5.45 22.65
N VAL A 114 -9.26 5.08 22.39
CA VAL A 114 -8.86 4.47 21.11
C VAL A 114 -8.34 3.07 21.40
N SER A 115 -8.80 2.11 20.61
CA SER A 115 -8.44 0.70 20.70
C SER A 115 -8.07 0.18 19.31
N LEU A 116 -7.19 -0.81 19.27
CA LEU A 116 -6.66 -1.39 18.05
C LEU A 116 -6.79 -2.90 18.08
N LEU A 117 -7.47 -3.46 17.08
CA LEU A 117 -7.33 -4.83 16.67
C LEU A 117 -6.40 -4.85 15.45
N CYS A 118 -5.19 -5.40 15.61
CA CYS A 118 -4.23 -5.54 14.53
C CYS A 118 -3.60 -6.93 14.57
N ILE A 119 -3.85 -7.75 13.53
CA ILE A 119 -3.45 -9.16 13.51
C ILE A 119 -2.68 -9.52 12.24
N GLY A 120 -1.78 -10.50 12.38
CA GLY A 120 -0.97 -11.06 11.30
C GLY A 120 -1.36 -12.49 10.91
N ASP A 121 -2.22 -13.12 11.70
CA ASP A 121 -2.63 -14.52 11.57
C ASP A 121 -4.02 -14.74 12.18
N TYR A 122 -4.67 -15.82 11.77
CA TYR A 122 -5.90 -16.29 12.39
C TYR A 122 -5.95 -17.82 12.40
N PRO A 123 -6.21 -18.49 13.55
CA PRO A 123 -6.25 -19.95 13.62
C PRO A 123 -7.18 -20.60 12.59
N GLY A 124 -6.60 -21.46 11.75
CA GLY A 124 -7.33 -22.21 10.71
C GLY A 124 -7.48 -21.48 9.37
N VAL A 125 -6.86 -20.31 9.20
CA VAL A 125 -6.79 -19.58 7.93
C VAL A 125 -5.32 -19.42 7.56
N GLU A 126 -4.82 -20.34 6.73
CA GLU A 126 -3.41 -20.41 6.31
C GLU A 126 -3.33 -20.56 4.78
N PRO A 127 -2.65 -19.65 4.07
CA PRO A 127 -2.08 -18.39 4.56
C PRO A 127 -3.15 -17.32 4.90
N PHE A 128 -2.83 -16.47 5.87
CA PHE A 128 -3.65 -15.30 6.24
C PHE A 128 -3.26 -14.08 5.41
N TYR A 129 -4.10 -13.70 4.46
CA TYR A 129 -4.04 -12.45 3.69
C TYR A 129 -4.90 -11.35 4.26
N GLY A 130 -5.86 -11.70 5.13
CA GLY A 130 -6.49 -10.71 5.97
C GLY A 130 -7.89 -10.99 6.53
N LEU A 131 -8.41 -10.04 7.30
CA LEU A 131 -9.75 -9.95 7.87
C LEU A 131 -10.83 -10.10 6.80
N GLY A 132 -10.51 -9.70 5.56
CA GLY A 132 -11.33 -9.95 4.38
C GLY A 132 -11.60 -11.44 4.10
N GLN A 133 -10.75 -12.37 4.56
CA GLN A 133 -10.96 -13.82 4.44
C GLN A 133 -11.89 -14.39 5.52
N LEU A 134 -12.01 -13.70 6.67
CA LEU A 134 -12.74 -14.22 7.82
C LEU A 134 -14.25 -14.18 7.61
N THR A 135 -14.98 -15.15 8.16
CA THR A 135 -16.45 -15.12 8.20
C THR A 135 -16.95 -14.08 9.22
N ALA A 136 -18.24 -13.74 9.18
CA ALA A 136 -18.83 -12.84 10.16
C ALA A 136 -18.72 -13.40 11.59
N GLU A 137 -18.84 -14.72 11.76
CA GLU A 137 -18.69 -15.41 13.04
C GLU A 137 -17.25 -15.34 13.56
N GLN A 138 -16.26 -15.53 12.68
CA GLN A 138 -14.84 -15.39 13.03
C GLN A 138 -14.50 -13.95 13.44
N LEU A 139 -15.01 -12.94 12.70
CA LEU A 139 -14.84 -11.53 13.08
C LEU A 139 -15.52 -11.20 14.41
N LYS A 140 -16.70 -11.78 14.66
CA LYS A 140 -17.40 -11.64 15.95
C LYS A 140 -16.59 -12.23 17.10
N ALA A 141 -15.84 -13.31 16.88
CA ALA A 141 -14.96 -13.89 17.89
C ALA A 141 -13.77 -12.98 18.26
N LEU A 142 -13.38 -12.05 17.37
CA LEU A 142 -12.35 -11.03 17.64
C LEU A 142 -12.91 -9.80 18.37
N ALA A 143 -14.24 -9.65 18.49
CA ALA A 143 -14.81 -8.51 19.18
C ALA A 143 -14.42 -8.53 20.67
N GLY A 144 -13.82 -7.43 21.13
CA GLY A 144 -13.34 -7.25 22.51
C GLY A 144 -11.91 -7.72 22.75
N THR A 145 -11.20 -8.26 21.74
CA THR A 145 -9.78 -8.66 21.88
C THR A 145 -8.79 -7.55 21.54
N TRP A 146 -9.30 -6.38 21.13
CA TRP A 146 -8.49 -5.20 20.82
C TRP A 146 -7.71 -4.68 22.04
N GLN A 147 -6.59 -4.04 21.75
CA GLN A 147 -5.69 -3.47 22.76
C GLN A 147 -5.84 -1.95 22.82
N PRO A 148 -5.66 -1.32 23.99
CA PRO A 148 -5.71 0.13 24.10
C PRO A 148 -4.57 0.78 23.30
N VAL A 149 -4.88 1.87 22.60
CA VAL A 149 -3.91 2.74 21.93
C VAL A 149 -3.56 3.89 22.87
N GLY A 150 -2.32 3.95 23.31
CA GLY A 150 -1.79 5.00 24.18
C GLY A 150 -0.89 5.98 23.44
N GLU A 151 -0.17 6.77 24.23
CA GLU A 151 0.77 7.78 23.71
C GLU A 151 1.88 7.17 22.85
N ARG A 152 2.34 5.96 23.19
CA ARG A 152 3.43 5.28 22.46
C ARG A 152 2.99 4.90 21.05
N GLU A 153 1.81 4.31 20.90
CA GLU A 153 1.23 3.90 19.62
C GLU A 153 0.91 5.12 18.75
N LEU A 154 0.28 6.15 19.32
CA LEU A 154 -0.02 7.41 18.64
C LEU A 154 1.26 8.10 18.12
N ALA A 155 2.29 8.20 18.98
CA ALA A 155 3.55 8.82 18.61
C ALA A 155 4.30 8.01 17.55
N LEU A 156 4.30 6.68 17.64
CA LEU A 156 4.95 5.83 16.64
C LEU A 156 4.23 5.88 15.29
N GLY A 157 2.90 5.79 15.27
CA GLY A 157 2.09 5.94 14.07
C GLY A 157 2.32 7.30 13.39
N SER A 158 2.43 8.37 14.18
CA SER A 158 2.79 9.70 13.69
C SER A 158 4.17 9.74 13.03
N ARG A 159 5.19 9.15 13.68
CA ARG A 159 6.56 9.11 13.11
C ARG A 159 6.62 8.28 11.82
N MET A 160 5.92 7.16 11.76
CA MET A 160 5.82 6.36 10.52
C MET A 160 5.17 7.17 9.40
N TRP A 161 4.05 7.85 9.69
CA TRP A 161 3.35 8.67 8.71
C TRP A 161 4.21 9.84 8.20
N GLU A 162 4.90 10.52 9.10
CA GLU A 162 5.83 11.61 8.74
C GLU A 162 6.99 11.12 7.88
N ALA A 163 7.57 9.97 8.21
CA ALA A 163 8.61 9.36 7.38
C ALA A 163 8.05 8.94 6.00
N TYR A 164 6.92 8.25 5.98
CA TYR A 164 6.26 7.77 4.76
C TYR A 164 5.92 8.90 3.78
N THR A 165 5.48 10.05 4.31
CA THR A 165 5.12 11.25 3.54
C THR A 165 6.28 12.22 3.31
N SER A 166 7.47 11.89 3.80
CA SER A 166 8.66 12.72 3.62
C SER A 166 9.17 12.66 2.18
N PRO A 167 9.51 13.81 1.57
CA PRO A 167 10.22 13.85 0.30
C PRO A 167 11.73 13.57 0.44
N LEU A 168 12.23 13.39 1.67
CA LEU A 168 13.65 13.20 1.96
C LEU A 168 13.95 11.73 2.28
N PRO A 169 14.72 11.00 1.44
CA PRO A 169 15.07 9.60 1.67
C PRO A 169 15.71 9.32 3.05
N GLU A 170 16.43 10.30 3.60
CA GLU A 170 17.04 10.21 4.92
C GLU A 170 16.03 9.98 6.04
N GLU A 171 14.82 10.53 5.94
CA GLU A 171 13.75 10.31 6.94
C GLU A 171 13.21 8.88 6.88
N HIS A 172 13.16 8.29 5.68
CA HIS A 172 12.80 6.89 5.49
C HIS A 172 13.85 5.96 6.10
N VAL A 173 15.13 6.25 5.86
CA VAL A 173 16.25 5.50 6.47
C VAL A 173 16.22 5.61 7.99
N ARG A 174 15.95 6.81 8.53
CA ARG A 174 15.87 7.03 9.98
C ARG A 174 14.76 6.18 10.61
N PHE A 175 13.59 6.10 9.98
CA PHE A 175 12.48 5.31 10.50
C PHE A 175 12.82 3.81 10.64
N LEU A 176 13.60 3.23 9.73
CA LEU A 176 14.03 1.82 9.84
C LEU A 176 14.85 1.50 11.10
N GLN A 177 15.43 2.53 11.74
CA GLN A 177 16.22 2.42 12.97
C GLN A 177 15.40 2.65 14.25
N GLU A 178 14.12 3.04 14.13
CA GLU A 178 13.23 3.25 15.26
C GLU A 178 12.87 1.93 15.96
N ASP A 179 12.59 2.02 17.27
CA ASP A 179 11.93 0.95 18.00
C ASP A 179 10.43 0.95 17.67
N THR A 180 9.99 -0.06 16.91
CA THR A 180 8.61 -0.22 16.50
C THR A 180 7.82 -1.18 17.39
N SER A 181 8.28 -1.52 18.60
CA SER A 181 7.63 -2.53 19.45
C SER A 181 6.16 -2.23 19.78
N ALA A 182 5.76 -0.96 19.80
CA ALA A 182 4.38 -0.54 20.06
C ALA A 182 3.44 -0.81 18.87
N LEU A 183 3.98 -0.87 17.65
CA LEU A 183 3.26 -1.23 16.42
C LEU A 183 4.12 -2.24 15.64
N PRO A 184 4.09 -3.53 16.02
CA PRO A 184 5.06 -4.52 15.53
C PRO A 184 5.11 -4.69 14.01
N PHE A 185 4.01 -4.42 13.31
CA PHE A 185 3.92 -4.52 11.86
C PHE A 185 4.41 -3.27 11.11
N ALA A 186 4.64 -2.15 11.81
CA ALA A 186 5.05 -0.89 11.19
C ALA A 186 6.39 -1.02 10.45
N LYS A 187 7.40 -1.64 11.06
CA LYS A 187 8.72 -1.83 10.42
C LYS A 187 8.67 -2.77 9.22
N PRO A 188 8.11 -4.01 9.31
CA PRO A 188 7.95 -4.87 8.13
C PRO A 188 7.18 -4.22 6.98
N ALA A 189 6.09 -3.50 7.28
CA ALA A 189 5.35 -2.74 6.27
C ALA A 189 6.21 -1.63 5.64
N PHE A 190 7.02 -0.92 6.44
CA PHE A 190 7.90 0.12 5.92
C PHE A 190 9.07 -0.43 5.09
N GLU A 191 9.62 -1.59 5.45
CA GLU A 191 10.58 -2.32 4.61
C GLU A 191 9.92 -2.72 3.28
N ALA A 192 8.68 -3.22 3.33
CA ALA A 192 7.89 -3.52 2.13
C ALA A 192 7.64 -2.27 1.28
N HIS A 193 7.34 -1.11 1.88
CA HIS A 193 7.25 0.18 1.19
C HIS A 193 8.52 0.50 0.39
N LEU A 194 9.68 0.42 1.04
CA LEU A 194 10.97 0.78 0.45
C LEU A 194 11.45 -0.21 -0.60
N SER A 195 11.08 -1.48 -0.46
CA SER A 195 11.37 -2.52 -1.46
C SER A 195 10.75 -2.25 -2.84
N ARG A 196 9.74 -1.36 -2.92
CA ARG A 196 9.15 -0.92 -4.20
C ARG A 196 10.01 0.09 -4.95
N ILE A 197 10.98 0.73 -4.30
CA ILE A 197 11.92 1.68 -4.93
C ILE A 197 12.86 0.90 -5.86
N PRO A 198 13.25 1.46 -7.03
CA PRO A 198 14.17 0.81 -7.95
C PRO A 198 15.43 0.25 -7.28
N SER A 199 15.65 -1.06 -7.42
CA SER A 199 16.76 -1.76 -6.78
C SER A 199 18.11 -1.40 -7.39
N VAL A 200 19.21 -1.52 -6.63
CA VAL A 200 20.59 -1.39 -7.15
C VAL A 200 20.96 -2.47 -8.17
N THR A 201 20.24 -3.59 -8.18
CA THR A 201 20.54 -4.76 -9.01
C THR A 201 20.19 -4.54 -10.48
N ASN A 202 18.97 -4.07 -10.76
CA ASN A 202 18.46 -3.97 -12.14
C ASN A 202 17.47 -2.80 -12.35
N GLY A 203 17.26 -1.95 -11.34
CA GLY A 203 16.38 -0.78 -11.47
C GLY A 203 14.89 -1.09 -11.48
N LEU A 204 14.50 -2.31 -11.07
CA LEU A 204 13.12 -2.67 -10.77
C LEU A 204 12.84 -2.58 -9.28
N GLY A 205 11.61 -2.23 -8.92
CA GLY A 205 11.08 -2.46 -7.58
C GLY A 205 10.67 -3.92 -7.40
N VAL A 206 10.34 -4.30 -6.16
CA VAL A 206 9.98 -5.68 -5.82
C VAL A 206 8.77 -6.20 -6.60
N ILE A 207 7.82 -5.32 -6.95
CA ILE A 207 6.60 -5.70 -7.68
C ILE A 207 6.96 -6.16 -9.09
N GLU A 208 7.68 -5.33 -9.85
CA GLU A 208 8.11 -5.70 -11.20
C GLU A 208 9.04 -6.90 -11.16
N GLN A 209 10.02 -6.92 -10.24
CA GLN A 209 10.98 -8.01 -10.14
C GLN A 209 10.32 -9.36 -9.86
N THR A 210 9.40 -9.40 -8.88
CA THR A 210 8.66 -10.63 -8.51
C THR A 210 7.72 -11.06 -9.63
N THR A 211 7.10 -10.10 -10.31
CA THR A 211 6.25 -10.38 -11.48
C THR A 211 7.06 -11.04 -12.59
N LEU A 212 8.21 -10.46 -12.97
CA LEU A 212 9.05 -11.03 -14.02
C LEU A 212 9.58 -12.42 -13.62
N ALA A 213 10.04 -12.57 -12.38
CA ALA A 213 10.55 -13.83 -11.85
C ALA A 213 9.48 -14.93 -11.87
N THR A 214 8.22 -14.59 -11.59
CA THR A 214 7.09 -15.53 -11.61
C THR A 214 6.78 -16.03 -13.01
N ILE A 215 6.90 -15.17 -14.04
CA ILE A 215 6.63 -15.55 -15.44
C ILE A 215 7.71 -16.48 -16.03
N THR A 216 8.92 -16.49 -15.47
CA THR A 216 10.09 -17.20 -16.03
C THR A 216 9.73 -18.59 -16.57
N ASP A 217 9.95 -18.79 -17.87
CA ASP A 217 9.77 -20.02 -18.63
C ASP A 217 8.34 -20.52 -18.91
N LYS A 218 7.29 -19.73 -18.64
CA LYS A 218 5.92 -20.06 -19.10
C LYS A 218 5.04 -18.84 -19.37
N GLU A 219 3.90 -19.06 -20.02
CA GLU A 219 2.88 -18.02 -20.22
C GLU A 219 1.91 -18.01 -19.04
N TYR A 220 1.42 -16.82 -18.67
CA TYR A 220 0.42 -16.66 -17.60
C TYR A 220 -0.82 -15.92 -18.10
N GLY A 221 -1.99 -16.28 -17.56
CA GLY A 221 -3.15 -15.39 -17.56
C GLY A 221 -3.02 -14.34 -16.44
N PRO A 222 -3.58 -13.12 -16.58
CA PRO A 222 -3.39 -12.04 -15.60
C PRO A 222 -3.83 -12.40 -14.17
N HIS A 223 -4.97 -13.07 -14.01
CA HIS A 223 -5.48 -13.45 -12.68
C HIS A 223 -4.62 -14.52 -12.00
N ALA A 224 -4.14 -15.51 -12.76
CA ALA A 224 -3.23 -16.52 -12.24
C ALA A 224 -1.87 -15.92 -11.85
N LEU A 225 -1.39 -14.94 -12.63
CA LEU A 225 -0.18 -14.19 -12.31
C LEU A 225 -0.37 -13.34 -11.06
N PHE A 226 -1.50 -12.64 -10.93
CA PHE A 226 -1.83 -11.85 -9.74
C PHE A 226 -1.88 -12.73 -8.48
N ALA A 227 -2.50 -13.91 -8.56
CA ALA A 227 -2.50 -14.86 -7.45
C ALA A 227 -1.07 -15.30 -7.07
N GLU A 228 -0.30 -15.83 -8.01
CA GLU A 228 1.03 -16.39 -7.69
C GLU A 228 2.07 -15.32 -7.31
N ALA A 229 2.08 -14.17 -8.00
CA ALA A 229 2.95 -13.06 -7.62
C ALA A 229 2.47 -12.39 -6.32
N GLY A 230 1.15 -12.28 -6.13
CA GLY A 230 0.51 -11.73 -4.94
C GLY A 230 0.85 -12.53 -3.68
N ASP A 231 0.88 -13.86 -3.76
CA ASP A 231 1.29 -14.72 -2.65
C ASP A 231 2.72 -14.38 -2.17
N LYS A 232 3.62 -14.04 -3.09
CA LYS A 232 5.01 -13.64 -2.79
C LYS A 232 5.12 -12.17 -2.34
N LEU A 233 4.12 -11.37 -2.66
CA LEU A 233 4.04 -9.92 -2.40
C LEU A 233 3.02 -9.57 -1.30
N HIS A 234 2.54 -10.54 -0.52
CA HIS A 234 1.43 -10.37 0.42
C HIS A 234 1.65 -9.24 1.43
N MET A 235 2.90 -8.99 1.84
CA MET A 235 3.28 -7.85 2.69
C MET A 235 2.93 -6.47 2.12
N LEU A 236 2.61 -6.36 0.83
CA LEU A 236 2.19 -5.11 0.20
C LEU A 236 0.70 -4.80 0.39
N GLY A 237 -0.15 -5.78 0.68
CA GLY A 237 -1.61 -5.60 0.69
C GLY A 237 -2.17 -5.12 -0.66
N MET A 238 -1.48 -5.43 -1.75
CA MET A 238 -1.73 -4.85 -3.07
C MET A 238 -3.00 -5.42 -3.71
N GLY A 239 -3.93 -4.55 -4.07
CA GLY A 239 -5.12 -4.90 -4.84
C GLY A 239 -4.85 -5.17 -6.32
N ASP A 240 -5.82 -5.77 -6.99
CA ASP A 240 -5.73 -6.14 -8.40
C ASP A 240 -5.59 -4.91 -9.33
N LEU A 241 -6.34 -3.82 -9.07
CA LEU A 241 -6.22 -2.57 -9.83
C LEU A 241 -4.80 -1.98 -9.83
N GLU A 242 -4.11 -2.02 -8.68
CA GLU A 242 -2.73 -1.58 -8.58
C GLU A 242 -1.82 -2.52 -9.41
N PHE A 243 -2.01 -3.83 -9.29
CA PHE A 243 -1.26 -4.81 -10.06
C PHE A 243 -1.46 -4.68 -11.59
N TRP A 244 -2.70 -4.47 -12.06
CA TRP A 244 -3.00 -4.24 -13.47
C TRP A 244 -2.29 -3.00 -14.02
N GLN A 245 -2.17 -1.95 -13.20
CA GLN A 245 -1.39 -0.77 -13.56
C GLN A 245 0.10 -1.11 -13.73
N HIS A 246 0.68 -1.93 -12.86
CA HIS A 246 2.07 -2.38 -13.01
C HIS A 246 2.27 -3.20 -14.29
N LEU A 247 1.37 -4.13 -14.60
CA LEU A 247 1.40 -4.89 -15.86
C LEU A 247 1.34 -3.97 -17.08
N LYS A 248 0.44 -2.98 -17.08
CA LYS A 248 0.33 -1.97 -18.13
C LYS A 248 1.63 -1.20 -18.29
N LYS A 249 2.24 -0.71 -17.20
CA LYS A 249 3.51 0.05 -17.28
C LYS A 249 4.67 -0.79 -17.79
N MET A 250 4.69 -2.08 -17.48
CA MET A 250 5.72 -3.02 -17.93
C MET A 250 5.52 -3.47 -19.38
N SER A 251 4.35 -3.29 -19.98
CA SER A 251 4.09 -3.63 -21.39
C SER A 251 4.19 -2.44 -22.36
N MET A 252 4.42 -1.22 -21.85
CA MET A 252 4.51 -0.02 -22.66
C MET A 252 5.83 0.11 -23.43
N GLU A 253 5.72 0.43 -24.72
CA GLU A 253 6.83 0.85 -25.58
C GLU A 253 7.46 2.18 -25.13
N PRO A 254 8.75 2.45 -25.45
CA PRO A 254 9.66 1.65 -26.28
C PRO A 254 10.49 0.61 -25.50
N TYR A 255 10.20 0.43 -24.20
CA TYR A 255 10.97 -0.46 -23.32
C TYR A 255 10.08 -1.52 -22.63
N PRO A 256 9.33 -2.35 -23.38
CA PRO A 256 8.44 -3.33 -22.77
C PRO A 256 9.24 -4.46 -22.11
N LEU A 257 8.95 -4.75 -20.85
CA LEU A 257 9.43 -5.94 -20.13
C LEU A 257 8.48 -7.14 -20.34
N LEU A 258 7.21 -6.85 -20.57
CA LEU A 258 6.14 -7.82 -20.78
C LEU A 258 5.52 -7.67 -22.17
N ASN A 259 5.16 -8.80 -22.77
CA ASN A 259 4.23 -8.87 -23.88
C ASN A 259 2.89 -9.40 -23.35
N ILE A 260 1.79 -8.69 -23.64
CA ILE A 260 0.43 -9.08 -23.25
C ILE A 260 -0.38 -9.34 -24.52
N GLN A 261 -0.41 -10.59 -24.94
CA GLN A 261 -1.15 -11.00 -26.13
C GLN A 261 -2.66 -10.99 -25.86
N GLY A 262 -3.43 -10.41 -26.79
CA GLY A 262 -4.89 -10.32 -26.69
C GLY A 262 -5.40 -9.10 -25.92
N LEU A 263 -4.50 -8.21 -25.48
CA LEU A 263 -4.88 -7.00 -24.75
C LEU A 263 -5.50 -5.96 -25.69
N GLU A 264 -6.82 -5.74 -25.57
CA GLU A 264 -7.52 -4.66 -26.28
C GLU A 264 -7.47 -3.35 -25.49
N ALA A 265 -7.71 -3.44 -24.18
CA ALA A 265 -7.62 -2.33 -23.23
C ALA A 265 -7.19 -2.87 -21.86
N SER A 266 -6.46 -2.08 -21.09
CA SER A 266 -6.16 -2.41 -19.69
C SER A 266 -7.39 -2.17 -18.81
N PRO A 267 -7.75 -3.10 -17.91
CA PRO A 267 -8.81 -2.85 -16.95
C PRO A 267 -8.43 -1.72 -15.99
N ASP A 268 -9.44 -0.99 -15.55
CA ASP A 268 -9.34 0.04 -14.53
C ASP A 268 -10.63 0.03 -13.67
N TYR A 269 -10.74 0.98 -12.74
CA TYR A 269 -11.92 1.10 -11.88
C TYR A 269 -13.24 1.25 -12.65
N ARG A 270 -13.23 1.89 -13.83
CA ARG A 270 -14.45 2.16 -14.62
C ARG A 270 -14.81 1.01 -15.55
N SER A 271 -13.82 0.23 -15.99
CA SER A 271 -14.01 -0.76 -17.03
C SER A 271 -13.41 -2.11 -16.67
N ALA A 272 -14.29 -3.05 -16.34
CA ALA A 272 -13.95 -4.46 -16.35
C ALA A 272 -13.83 -4.92 -17.81
N VAL A 273 -12.61 -5.24 -18.25
CA VAL A 273 -12.34 -5.74 -19.61
C VAL A 273 -12.45 -7.27 -19.57
N ARG A 274 -13.56 -7.83 -20.07
CA ARG A 274 -13.81 -9.29 -20.01
C ARG A 274 -12.73 -10.11 -20.71
N SER A 275 -12.23 -9.63 -21.84
CA SER A 275 -11.14 -10.27 -22.61
C SER A 275 -9.79 -10.25 -21.88
N PHE A 276 -9.65 -9.47 -20.81
CA PHE A 276 -8.43 -9.43 -20.02
C PHE A 276 -8.13 -10.79 -19.38
N ALA A 277 -9.15 -11.53 -18.94
CA ALA A 277 -8.96 -12.86 -18.36
C ALA A 277 -8.32 -13.86 -19.34
N ASP A 278 -8.56 -13.67 -20.65
CA ASP A 278 -8.06 -14.53 -21.72
C ASP A 278 -6.69 -14.10 -22.27
N CYS A 279 -6.15 -12.98 -21.79
CA CYS A 279 -4.84 -12.48 -22.21
C CYS A 279 -3.72 -13.44 -21.79
N ARG A 280 -2.63 -13.44 -22.56
CA ARG A 280 -1.42 -14.22 -22.23
C ARG A 280 -0.23 -13.30 -22.05
N ILE A 281 0.41 -13.42 -20.89
CA ILE A 281 1.54 -12.61 -20.48
C ILE A 281 2.83 -13.43 -20.61
N THR A 282 3.81 -12.87 -21.31
CA THR A 282 5.16 -13.45 -21.45
C THR A 282 6.24 -12.38 -21.29
N LEU A 283 7.46 -12.80 -20.94
CA LEU A 283 8.61 -11.91 -20.90
C LEU A 283 9.08 -11.53 -22.32
N THR A 284 9.41 -10.25 -22.53
CA THR A 284 10.15 -9.83 -23.72
C THR A 284 11.63 -10.21 -23.61
N ALA A 285 12.41 -10.03 -24.69
CA ALA A 285 13.86 -10.16 -24.62
C ALA A 285 14.49 -9.17 -23.63
N LEU A 286 13.97 -7.94 -23.56
CA LEU A 286 14.41 -6.95 -22.58
C LEU A 286 14.04 -7.37 -21.15
N GLY A 287 12.81 -7.87 -20.94
CA GLY A 287 12.36 -8.39 -19.64
C GLY A 287 13.29 -9.46 -19.07
N ARG A 288 13.73 -10.40 -19.91
CA ARG A 288 14.72 -11.43 -19.51
C ARG A 288 16.08 -10.84 -19.14
N LYS A 289 16.60 -9.89 -19.94
CA LYS A 289 17.89 -9.24 -19.65
C LYS A 289 17.88 -8.45 -18.35
N VAL A 290 16.81 -7.67 -18.12
CA VAL A 290 16.65 -6.90 -16.88
C VAL A 290 16.50 -7.84 -15.67
N LEU A 291 15.70 -8.91 -15.79
CA LEU A 291 15.57 -9.89 -14.72
C LEU A 291 16.91 -10.57 -14.38
N ALA A 292 17.73 -10.88 -15.40
CA ALA A 292 19.06 -11.44 -15.25
C ALA A 292 20.12 -10.44 -14.72
N GLY A 293 19.76 -9.16 -14.52
CA GLY A 293 20.71 -8.11 -14.10
C GLY A 293 21.67 -7.66 -15.21
N GLU A 294 21.44 -8.06 -16.46
CA GLU A 294 22.24 -7.66 -17.62
C GLU A 294 21.90 -6.25 -18.12
N ALA A 295 20.80 -5.67 -17.64
CA ALA A 295 20.36 -4.33 -17.98
C ALA A 295 19.70 -3.65 -16.78
N ASP A 296 19.92 -2.34 -16.66
CA ASP A 296 19.32 -1.48 -15.64
C ASP A 296 18.11 -0.75 -16.22
N TYR A 297 16.90 -1.13 -15.79
CA TYR A 297 15.66 -0.62 -16.36
C TYR A 297 15.44 0.88 -16.06
N LEU A 298 15.84 1.32 -14.86
CA LEU A 298 15.78 2.73 -14.48
C LEU A 298 16.63 3.59 -15.42
N SER A 299 17.85 3.14 -15.74
CA SER A 299 18.75 3.86 -16.64
C SER A 299 18.22 3.93 -18.08
N LEU A 300 17.51 2.89 -18.52
CA LEU A 300 16.93 2.80 -19.86
C LEU A 300 15.66 3.65 -20.00
N LYS A 301 14.64 3.35 -19.20
CA LYS A 301 13.31 3.97 -19.32
C LYS A 301 13.21 5.29 -18.57
N GLY A 302 13.88 5.39 -17.42
CA GLY A 302 13.63 6.42 -16.42
C GLY A 302 12.37 6.14 -15.60
N ILE A 303 12.16 6.98 -14.60
CA ILE A 303 11.03 6.93 -13.68
C ILE A 303 10.42 8.32 -13.50
N ASP A 304 9.13 8.36 -13.21
CA ASP A 304 8.37 9.50 -12.71
C ASP A 304 7.28 8.92 -11.81
N GLU A 305 7.68 8.59 -10.58
CA GLU A 305 6.82 7.84 -9.66
C GLU A 305 6.90 8.31 -8.22
N TRP A 306 5.75 8.20 -7.56
CA TRP A 306 5.58 8.50 -6.15
C TRP A 306 5.62 7.23 -5.32
N TYR A 307 6.42 7.25 -4.26
CA TYR A 307 6.45 6.25 -3.21
C TYR A 307 6.15 6.97 -1.90
N GLY A 308 4.86 7.06 -1.55
CA GLY A 308 4.42 7.92 -0.45
C GLY A 308 4.73 9.38 -0.78
N GLY A 309 5.56 10.02 0.05
CA GLY A 309 6.07 11.39 -0.18
C GLY A 309 7.30 11.49 -1.08
N LEU A 310 7.95 10.37 -1.43
CA LEU A 310 9.13 10.39 -2.29
C LEU A 310 8.72 10.46 -3.76
N HIS A 311 9.04 11.57 -4.42
CA HIS A 311 8.90 11.68 -5.88
C HIS A 311 10.23 11.40 -6.57
N LEU A 312 10.32 10.24 -7.22
CA LEU A 312 11.51 9.83 -7.96
C LEU A 312 11.31 10.16 -9.44
N ILE A 313 12.20 10.99 -10.00
CA ILE A 313 12.15 11.44 -11.39
C ILE A 313 13.51 11.28 -12.06
N GLY A 314 13.51 10.81 -13.30
CA GLY A 314 14.67 10.79 -14.18
C GLY A 314 15.23 9.39 -14.41
N ARG A 315 16.44 9.33 -14.96
CA ARG A 315 17.13 8.06 -15.32
C ARG A 315 18.23 7.66 -14.35
N SER A 316 18.50 8.51 -13.36
CA SER A 316 19.45 8.27 -12.29
C SER A 316 18.88 8.89 -11.04
N ILE A 317 18.77 8.10 -9.98
CA ILE A 317 18.31 8.55 -8.67
C ILE A 317 19.42 8.34 -7.65
N PRO A 318 19.54 9.20 -6.64
CA PRO A 318 20.62 9.12 -5.65
C PRO A 318 20.46 7.98 -4.65
N TRP A 319 19.24 7.46 -4.46
CA TRP A 319 18.95 6.40 -3.49
C TRP A 319 18.20 5.27 -4.17
N ARG A 320 18.70 4.04 -4.01
CA ARG A 320 18.15 2.82 -4.58
C ARG A 320 18.04 1.75 -3.50
N TRP A 321 17.07 0.86 -3.65
CA TRP A 321 16.91 -0.22 -2.69
C TRP A 321 17.98 -1.31 -2.88
N ASP A 322 18.64 -1.73 -1.82
CA ASP A 322 19.51 -2.90 -1.82
C ASP A 322 18.78 -4.10 -1.18
N PRO A 323 18.23 -5.02 -2.00
CA PRO A 323 17.52 -6.18 -1.46
C PRO A 323 18.43 -7.15 -0.70
N GLY A 324 19.75 -7.13 -0.94
CA GLY A 324 20.71 -7.97 -0.22
C GLY A 324 21.01 -7.48 1.19
N ARG A 325 20.79 -6.18 1.45
CA ARG A 325 21.06 -5.53 2.74
C ARG A 325 19.80 -5.02 3.45
N ASN A 326 18.65 -5.07 2.79
CA ASN A 326 17.37 -4.55 3.28
C ASN A 326 17.45 -3.06 3.67
N GLU A 327 18.13 -2.26 2.85
CA GLU A 327 18.37 -0.83 3.10
C GLU A 327 18.27 0.02 1.82
N LEU A 328 17.98 1.31 1.98
CA LEU A 328 18.22 2.29 0.94
C LEU A 328 19.72 2.61 0.88
N SER A 329 20.32 2.34 -0.27
CA SER A 329 21.73 2.61 -0.57
C SER A 329 21.88 3.84 -1.45
N ARG A 330 22.88 4.68 -1.17
CA ARG A 330 23.24 5.78 -2.06
C ARG A 330 23.94 5.25 -3.31
N SER A 331 23.41 5.58 -4.49
CA SER A 331 24.03 5.24 -5.78
C SER A 331 25.07 6.29 -6.15
N GLY A 332 26.36 5.95 -6.02
CA GLY A 332 27.50 6.78 -6.42
C GLY A 332 28.73 6.55 -5.53
N PRO A 333 29.95 6.90 -5.97
CA PRO A 333 31.11 6.82 -5.11
C PRO A 333 30.90 7.73 -3.89
N ASP A 334 31.13 7.18 -2.71
CA ASP A 334 31.16 7.89 -1.45
C ASP A 334 32.16 9.04 -1.57
N VAL A 335 31.69 10.27 -1.80
CA VAL A 335 32.53 11.47 -1.74
C VAL A 335 32.68 11.84 -0.27
N SER A 336 33.26 10.91 0.48
CA SER A 336 33.71 11.06 1.85
C SER A 336 35.23 10.95 1.79
N ARG A 337 35.91 12.07 1.52
CA ARG A 337 37.33 12.28 1.79
C ARG A 337 37.55 13.65 2.40
#